data_AF-A0A2S5TJ76-F1
#
_entry.id   AF-A0A2S5TJ76-F1
#
_cell.length_a   1.000
_cell.length_b   1.000
_cell.length_c   1.000
_cell.angle_alpha   90.00
_cell.angle_beta   90.00
_cell.angle_gamma   90.00
#
_symmetry.space_group_name_H-M   'P 1'
#
loop_
_entity.id
_entity.type
_entity.pdbx_description
1 polymer ?
#
loop_
_entity_poly.entity_id
_entity_poly.type
_entity_poly.pdbx_seq_one_letter_code
_entity_poly.pdbx_strand_id
1 'polypeptide(L)'
;MEAIGQRSAAAESLWRDGDAALASGQLEQAYRCYTAAHDQVTDCPRLHLEAHRRLRRVTRRRDPRGEYLTDTLLVKLAPLGVFELIALYFRSRVAGSAECRRGA
;
A
#
# COMPACT_ATOMS: atom_id res chain seq x y z
N MET A 1 7.46 -18.59 2.31
CA MET A 1 6.64 -17.43 1.92
C MET A 1 5.40 -17.47 2.78
N GLU A 2 5.20 -16.49 3.65
CA GLU A 2 4.00 -16.40 4.49
C GLU A 2 2.74 -16.29 3.64
N ALA A 3 1.65 -16.89 4.12
CA ALA A 3 0.37 -16.84 3.42
C ALA A 3 -0.11 -15.38 3.33
N ILE A 4 -0.76 -15.02 2.22
CA ILE A 4 -1.24 -13.64 2.02
C ILE A 4 -2.18 -13.17 3.14
N GLY A 5 -2.98 -14.07 3.73
CA GLY A 5 -3.82 -13.72 4.89
C GLY A 5 -3.02 -13.26 6.12
N GLN A 6 -1.86 -13.86 6.40
CA GLN A 6 -0.99 -13.46 7.52
C GLN A 6 -0.36 -12.10 7.26
N ARG A 7 0.16 -11.89 6.05
CA ARG A 7 0.75 -10.60 5.64
C ARG A 7 -0.29 -9.47 5.60
N SER A 8 -1.52 -9.80 5.19
CA SER A 8 -2.65 -8.85 5.20
C SER A 8 -3.01 -8.44 6.63
N ALA A 9 -3.08 -9.38 7.57
CA ALA A 9 -3.32 -9.07 8.98
C ALA A 9 -2.18 -8.24 9.60
N ALA A 10 -0.92 -8.54 9.24
CA ALA A 10 0.23 -7.74 9.66
C ALA A 10 0.17 -6.32 9.10
N ALA A 11 -0.14 -6.17 7.81
CA ALA A 11 -0.35 -4.88 7.16
C ALA A 11 -1.49 -4.09 7.82
N GLU A 12 -2.61 -4.74 8.17
CA GLU A 12 -3.72 -4.10 8.88
C GLU A 12 -3.33 -3.61 10.28
N SER A 13 -2.48 -4.34 11.01
CA SER A 13 -1.96 -3.87 12.29
C SER A 13 -1.09 -2.62 12.11
N LEU A 14 -0.12 -2.68 11.20
CA LEU A 14 0.77 -1.56 10.90
C LEU A 14 0.01 -0.33 10.41
N TRP A 15 -1.04 -0.54 9.62
CA TRP A 15 -1.94 0.49 9.19
C TRP A 15 -2.66 1.19 10.35
N ARG A 16 -3.19 0.44 11.33
CA ARG A 16 -3.82 1.03 12.52
C ARG A 16 -2.82 1.85 13.33
N ASP A 17 -1.59 1.35 13.48
CA ASP A 17 -0.52 2.08 14.18
C ASP A 17 -0.15 3.36 13.42
N GLY A 18 -0.10 3.30 12.09
CA GLY A 18 0.12 4.45 11.21
C GLY A 18 -1.00 5.49 11.29
N ASP A 19 -2.26 5.05 11.34
CA ASP A 19 -3.43 5.91 11.52
C ASP A 19 -3.38 6.63 12.89
N ALA A 20 -3.01 5.92 13.96
CA ALA A 20 -2.85 6.50 15.30
C ALA A 20 -1.70 7.52 15.36
N ALA A 21 -0.55 7.21 14.74
CA ALA A 21 0.58 8.12 14.63
C ALA A 21 0.22 9.38 13.83
N LEU A 22 -0.49 9.21 12.71
CA LEU A 22 -0.94 10.31 11.86
C LEU A 22 -1.94 11.23 12.60
N ALA A 23 -2.86 10.65 13.35
CA ALA A 23 -3.80 11.39 14.21
C ALA A 23 -3.07 12.19 15.30
N SER A 24 -1.97 11.65 15.81
CA SER A 24 -1.12 12.29 16.83
C SER A 24 -0.10 13.28 16.25
N GLY A 25 -0.12 13.53 14.92
CA GLY A 25 0.81 14.43 14.24
C GLY A 25 2.24 13.89 14.07
N GLN A 26 2.48 12.62 14.40
CA GLN A 26 3.79 11.97 14.30
C GLN A 26 4.05 11.48 12.87
N LEU A 27 4.32 12.41 11.95
CA LEU A 27 4.39 12.13 10.51
C LEU A 27 5.46 11.08 10.13
N GLU A 28 6.65 11.14 10.72
CA GLU A 28 7.71 10.16 10.42
C GLU A 28 7.36 8.75 10.92
N GLN A 29 6.70 8.64 12.07
CA GLN A 29 6.23 7.35 12.58
C GLN A 29 5.11 6.78 11.69
N ALA A 30 4.15 7.63 11.31
CA ALA A 30 3.08 7.24 10.39
C ALA A 30 3.65 6.77 9.04
N TYR A 31 4.65 7.48 8.51
CA TYR A 31 5.35 7.10 7.29
C TYR A 31 6.00 5.73 7.42
N ARG A 32 6.78 5.48 8.48
CA ARG A 32 7.40 4.16 8.72
C ARG A 32 6.36 3.04 8.80
N CYS A 33 5.27 3.25 9.53
CA CYS A 33 4.20 2.26 9.65
C CYS A 33 3.55 1.95 8.29
N TYR A 34 3.22 2.97 7.50
CA TYR A 34 2.60 2.76 6.18
C TYR A 34 3.55 2.12 5.17
N THR A 35 4.84 2.48 5.18
CA THR A 35 5.85 1.82 4.33
C THR A 35 6.05 0.36 4.72
N ALA A 36 6.13 0.06 6.02
CA ALA A 36 6.22 -1.32 6.48
C ALA A 36 4.99 -2.14 6.07
N ALA A 37 3.78 -1.56 6.16
CA ALA A 37 2.56 -2.21 5.71
C ALA A 37 2.52 -2.41 4.19
N HIS A 38 3.00 -1.43 3.42
CA HIS A 38 3.16 -1.51 1.97
C HIS A 38 4.01 -2.72 1.59
N ASP A 39 5.17 -2.88 2.23
CA ASP A 39 6.13 -3.95 1.91
C ASP A 39 5.56 -5.36 2.17
N GLN A 40 4.60 -5.48 3.09
CA GLN A 40 3.90 -6.75 3.32
C GLN A 40 3.01 -7.16 2.14
N VAL A 41 2.52 -6.21 1.33
CA VAL A 41 1.43 -6.42 0.37
C VAL A 41 1.76 -5.98 -1.07
N THR A 42 3.02 -5.64 -1.37
CA THR A 42 3.48 -5.16 -2.69
C THR A 42 3.12 -6.10 -3.84
N ASP A 43 3.05 -7.41 -3.58
CA ASP A 43 2.71 -8.45 -4.56
C ASP A 43 1.21 -8.73 -4.69
N CYS A 44 0.36 -8.02 -3.94
CA CYS A 44 -1.10 -8.13 -3.95
C CYS A 44 -1.74 -6.85 -4.50
N PRO A 45 -2.21 -6.82 -5.76
CA PRO A 45 -2.62 -5.59 -6.44
C PRO A 45 -3.62 -4.72 -5.65
N ARG A 46 -4.67 -5.32 -5.10
CA ARG A 46 -5.70 -4.61 -4.32
C ARG A 46 -5.12 -3.96 -3.06
N LEU A 47 -4.31 -4.70 -2.30
CA LEU A 47 -3.75 -4.23 -1.03
C LEU A 47 -2.60 -3.25 -1.26
N HIS A 48 -1.81 -3.44 -2.32
CA HIS A 48 -0.77 -2.51 -2.76
C HIS A 48 -1.38 -1.14 -3.13
N LEU A 49 -2.48 -1.13 -3.89
CA LEU A 49 -3.22 0.10 -4.18
C LEU A 49 -3.69 0.79 -2.88
N GLU A 50 -4.23 0.03 -1.93
CA GLU A 50 -4.67 0.55 -0.65
C GLU A 50 -3.50 1.15 0.16
N ALA A 51 -2.33 0.51 0.11
CA ALA A 51 -1.12 1.03 0.74
C ALA A 51 -0.73 2.41 0.18
N HIS A 52 -0.74 2.59 -1.15
CA HIS A 52 -0.47 3.92 -1.74
C HIS A 52 -1.53 4.96 -1.37
N ARG A 53 -2.81 4.59 -1.25
CA ARG A 53 -3.85 5.53 -0.78
C ARG A 53 -3.56 6.05 0.62
N ARG A 54 -3.03 5.19 1.51
CA ARG A 54 -2.66 5.57 2.87
C ARG A 54 -1.37 6.37 2.90
N LEU A 55 -0.34 5.95 2.14
CA LEU A 55 0.91 6.70 2.00
C LEU A 55 0.67 8.14 1.52
N ARG A 56 -0.24 8.36 0.56
CA ARG A 56 -0.63 9.71 0.10
C ARG A 56 -1.07 10.64 1.24
N ARG A 57 -1.66 10.12 2.31
CA ARG A 57 -2.11 10.93 3.45
C ARG A 57 -0.93 11.53 4.22
N VAL A 58 0.15 10.76 4.36
CA VAL A 58 1.37 11.20 5.07
C VAL A 58 2.34 11.91 4.12
N THR A 59 2.56 11.40 2.91
CA THR A 59 3.50 11.97 1.93
C THR A 59 3.06 13.35 1.48
N ARG A 60 1.74 13.63 1.39
CA ARG A 60 1.23 15.00 1.17
C ARG A 60 1.75 16.02 2.18
N ARG A 61 1.97 15.62 3.44
CA ARG A 61 2.44 16.51 4.52
C ARG A 61 3.96 16.48 4.67
N ARG A 62 4.62 15.36 4.32
CA ARG A 62 6.06 15.12 4.50
C ARG A 62 6.90 15.50 3.27
N ASP A 63 6.50 15.07 2.08
CA ASP A 63 7.15 15.34 0.79
C ASP A 63 6.11 15.53 -0.32
N PRO A 64 5.65 16.77 -0.56
CA PRO A 64 4.59 17.05 -1.51
C PRO A 64 5.02 16.98 -2.99
N ARG A 65 6.32 16.87 -3.29
CA ARG A 65 6.84 16.98 -4.66
C ARG A 65 7.41 15.66 -5.21
N GLY A 66 7.98 14.82 -4.36
CA GLY A 66 8.51 13.52 -4.75
C GLY A 66 7.49 12.40 -4.56
N GLU A 67 7.52 11.77 -3.38
CA GLU A 67 6.75 10.55 -3.07
C GLU A 67 5.24 10.75 -3.30
N TYR A 68 4.70 11.91 -2.91
CA TYR A 68 3.27 12.21 -3.11
C TYR A 68 2.84 12.24 -4.58
N LEU A 69 3.69 12.76 -5.48
CA LEU A 69 3.39 12.82 -6.90
C LEU A 69 3.37 11.41 -7.50
N THR A 70 4.39 10.61 -7.19
CA THR A 70 4.49 9.22 -7.63
C THR A 70 3.29 8.40 -7.14
N ASP A 71 2.95 8.48 -5.85
CA ASP A 71 1.78 7.79 -5.31
C ASP A 71 0.48 8.23 -5.99
N THR A 72 0.36 9.54 -6.28
CA THR A 72 -0.82 10.08 -6.95
C THR A 72 -0.95 9.57 -8.38
N LEU A 73 0.16 9.45 -9.10
CA LEU A 73 0.17 8.87 -10.45
C LEU A 73 -0.20 7.38 -10.40
N LEU A 74 0.39 6.60 -9.50
CA LEU A 74 0.08 5.17 -9.35
C LEU A 74 -1.40 4.94 -9.04
N VAL A 75 -1.98 5.69 -8.09
CA VAL A 75 -3.40 5.60 -7.75
C VAL A 75 -4.30 6.01 -8.93
N LYS A 76 -3.91 7.02 -9.72
CA LYS A 76 -4.66 7.44 -10.91
C LYS A 76 -4.61 6.42 -12.05
N LEU A 77 -3.51 5.68 -12.17
CA LEU A 77 -3.32 4.64 -13.18
C LEU A 77 -3.86 3.27 -12.74
N ALA A 78 -4.31 3.14 -11.49
CA ALA A 78 -4.97 1.93 -10.98
C ALA A 78 -6.07 1.33 -11.89
N PRO A 79 -7.01 2.10 -12.50
CA PRO A 79 -8.03 1.51 -13.38
C PRO A 79 -7.45 0.87 -14.65
N LEU A 80 -6.23 1.25 -15.06
CA LEU A 80 -5.52 0.65 -16.20
C LEU A 80 -4.80 -0.66 -15.84
N GLY A 81 -4.89 -1.13 -14.60
CA GLY A 81 -4.29 -2.39 -14.17
C GLY A 81 -2.78 -2.33 -13.89
N VAL A 82 -2.25 -1.15 -13.56
CA VAL A 82 -0.81 -0.97 -13.28
C VAL A 82 -0.32 -1.84 -12.11
N PHE A 83 -1.17 -2.07 -11.10
CA PHE A 83 -0.81 -2.89 -9.94
C PHE A 83 -0.78 -4.39 -10.26
N GLU A 84 -1.60 -4.85 -11.19
CA GLU A 84 -1.54 -6.20 -11.74
C GLU A 84 -0.28 -6.40 -12.58
N LEU A 85 0.15 -5.40 -13.36
CA LEU A 85 1.43 -5.43 -14.07
C LEU A 85 2.62 -5.49 -13.11
N ILE A 86 2.59 -4.69 -12.03
CA ILE A 86 3.61 -4.73 -10.99
C ILE A 86 3.63 -6.12 -10.33
N ALA A 87 2.48 -6.68 -9.98
CA ALA A 87 2.41 -8.02 -9.40
C ALA A 87 2.91 -9.11 -10.38
N LEU A 88 2.63 -8.97 -11.68
CA LEU A 88 3.17 -9.85 -12.73
C LEU A 88 4.70 -9.74 -12.81
N TYR A 89 5.24 -8.53 -12.78
CA TYR A 89 6.69 -8.26 -12.76
C TYR A 89 7.36 -8.93 -11.55
N PHE A 90 6.74 -8.84 -10.37
CA PHE A 90 7.19 -9.54 -9.15
C PHE A 90 6.92 -11.06 -9.16
N ARG A 91 6.36 -11.61 -10.25
CA ARG A 91 5.93 -13.03 -10.37
C ARG A 91 5.06 -13.47 -9.19
N SER A 92 4.17 -12.58 -8.76
CA SER A 92 3.30 -12.80 -7.62
C SER A 92 2.48 -14.07 -7.81
N ARG A 93 2.56 -14.97 -6.81
CA ARG A 93 1.72 -16.17 -6.74
C ARG A 93 0.36 -15.89 -6.11
N VAL A 94 0.16 -14.71 -5.55
CA VAL A 94 -1.04 -14.34 -4.79
C VAL A 94 -1.94 -13.35 -5.54
N ALA A 95 -1.47 -12.76 -6.65
CA ALA A 95 -2.23 -11.78 -7.42
C ALA A 95 -3.60 -12.30 -7.92
N GLY A 96 -3.73 -13.61 -8.15
CA GLY A 96 -4.98 -14.25 -8.56
C GLY A 96 -5.93 -14.64 -7.41
N SER A 97 -5.51 -14.49 -6.14
CA SER A 97 -6.35 -14.83 -5.00
C SER A 97 -7.55 -13.87 -4.90
N ALA A 98 -8.67 -14.36 -4.34
CA ALA A 98 -9.87 -13.54 -4.16
C ALA A 98 -9.59 -12.25 -3.36
N GLU A 99 -8.64 -12.32 -2.42
CA GLU A 99 -8.21 -11.21 -1.57
C GLU A 99 -7.39 -10.14 -2.31
N CYS A 100 -6.77 -10.50 -3.45
CA CYS A 100 -5.88 -9.64 -4.22
C CYS A 100 -6.45 -9.16 -5.56
N ARG A 101 -7.54 -9.78 -6.02
CA ARG A 101 -8.27 -9.32 -7.22
C ARG A 101 -8.87 -7.95 -6.97
N ARG A 102 -8.81 -7.10 -8.00
CA ARG A 102 -9.54 -5.85 -8.06
C ARG A 102 -11.05 -6.19 -8.00
N GLY A 103 -11.74 -5.65 -7.00
CA GLY A 103 -13.21 -5.78 -6.91
C GLY A 103 -13.83 -5.14 -8.15
N ALA A 104 -14.79 -5.85 -8.76
CA ALA A 104 -15.59 -5.36 -9.87
C ALA A 104 -16.34 -4.07 -9.49
#